data_AF-A0A1Y4VFQ6-F1
#
_entry.id   AF-A0A1Y4VFQ6-F1
#
_cell.length_a   1.000
_cell.length_b   1.000
_cell.length_c   1.000
_cell.angle_alpha   90.00
_cell.angle_beta   90.00
_cell.angle_gamma   90.00
#
_symmetry.space_group_name_H-M   'P 1'
#
loop_
_entity.id
_entity.type
_entity.pdbx_description
1 polymer ?
#
loop_
_entity_poly.entity_id
_entity_poly.type
_entity_poly.pdbx_seq_one_letter_code
_entity_poly.pdbx_strand_id
1 'polypeptide(L)'
;MLGKLFKHEWIAISKLLVVIHGFILIFAILSRLFFEVSGGIEVVMAAGSNNITGIIAAMIIFVLVLFIFCAAMFTSVYIAYRFYKNVFTDQGYLTNTLPVTPAQIIISKGLTALLWTIIDLVVLGASLLILFANGEFMSVLLPALGQLFTYLNTLPAFCWILLIMILLSPFLMIIHMYFCVAVGSLVPNHKILGAIGVYIIKNNIFYRSTI
;
A
#
# COMPACT_ATOMS: atom_id res chain seq x y z
N MET A 1 -8.69 -15.82 20.77
CA MET A 1 -8.27 -14.44 21.14
C MET A 1 -7.81 -13.62 19.94
N LEU A 2 -6.97 -14.17 19.05
CA LEU A 2 -6.41 -13.47 17.88
C LEU A 2 -7.47 -12.77 17.00
N GLY A 3 -8.61 -13.41 16.72
CA GLY A 3 -9.68 -12.80 15.93
C GLY A 3 -10.29 -11.54 16.56
N LYS A 4 -10.35 -11.46 17.90
CA LYS A 4 -10.82 -10.25 18.60
C LYS A 4 -9.79 -9.12 18.45
N LEU A 5 -8.51 -9.41 18.70
CA LEU A 5 -7.40 -8.47 18.47
C LEU A 5 -7.44 -7.92 17.04
N PHE A 6 -7.47 -8.81 16.05
CA PHE A 6 -7.56 -8.44 14.64
C PHE A 6 -8.78 -7.55 14.35
N LYS A 7 -9.98 -7.92 14.82
CA LYS A 7 -11.19 -7.13 14.60
C LYS A 7 -11.07 -5.72 15.16
N HIS A 8 -10.55 -5.56 16.38
CA HIS A 8 -10.36 -4.24 16.99
C HIS A 8 -9.31 -3.41 16.25
N GLU A 9 -8.20 -4.04 15.84
CA GLU A 9 -7.18 -3.39 15.03
C GLU A 9 -7.72 -2.95 13.67
N TRP A 10 -8.43 -3.84 12.97
CA TRP A 10 -9.07 -3.55 11.69
C TRP A 10 -9.98 -2.32 11.79
N ILE A 11 -10.96 -2.35 12.69
CA ILE A 11 -11.96 -1.26 12.82
C ILE A 11 -11.28 0.09 13.05
N ALA A 12 -10.25 0.13 13.87
CA ALA A 12 -9.60 1.39 14.22
C ALA A 12 -8.66 1.93 13.13
N ILE A 13 -8.00 1.10 12.32
CA ILE A 13 -7.24 1.58 11.15
C ILE A 13 -8.20 2.00 10.04
N SER A 14 -9.25 1.20 9.80
CA SER A 14 -10.15 1.37 8.68
C SER A 14 -10.87 2.72 8.68
N LYS A 15 -11.17 3.30 9.85
CA LYS A 15 -11.82 4.62 9.94
C LYS A 15 -11.09 5.71 9.14
N LEU A 16 -9.76 5.72 9.18
CA LEU A 16 -8.96 6.73 8.49
C LEU A 16 -8.61 6.29 7.07
N LEU A 17 -8.16 5.04 6.89
CA LEU A 17 -7.70 4.59 5.59
C LEU A 17 -8.84 4.45 4.58
N VAL A 18 -10.05 4.06 4.98
CA VAL A 18 -11.20 4.02 4.06
C VAL A 18 -11.49 5.42 3.51
N VAL A 19 -11.41 6.46 4.34
CA VAL A 19 -11.67 7.84 3.90
C VAL A 19 -10.65 8.29 2.86
N ILE A 20 -9.36 8.07 3.12
CA ILE A 20 -8.28 8.46 2.20
C ILE A 20 -8.41 7.73 0.86
N HIS A 21 -8.62 6.41 0.87
CA HIS A 21 -8.80 5.63 -0.34
C HIS A 21 -10.09 5.99 -1.09
N GLY A 22 -11.16 6.33 -0.37
CA GLY A 22 -12.39 6.84 -0.96
C GLY A 22 -12.16 8.13 -1.76
N PHE A 23 -11.35 9.06 -1.24
CA PHE A 23 -10.99 10.28 -1.97
C PHE A 23 -10.23 9.99 -3.28
N ILE A 24 -9.33 9.01 -3.28
CA ILE A 24 -8.59 8.62 -4.49
C ILE A 24 -9.55 8.10 -5.56
N LEU A 25 -10.46 7.20 -5.18
CA LEU A 25 -11.43 6.63 -6.11
C LEU A 25 -12.40 7.69 -6.64
N ILE A 26 -12.89 8.60 -5.79
CA ILE A 26 -13.71 9.74 -6.21
C ILE A 26 -12.92 10.61 -7.20
N PHE A 27 -11.66 10.92 -6.90
CA PHE A 27 -10.82 11.71 -7.79
C PHE A 27 -10.58 11.02 -9.14
N ALA A 28 -10.38 9.70 -9.15
CA ALA A 28 -10.27 8.92 -10.39
C ALA A 28 -11.56 8.97 -11.22
N ILE A 29 -12.74 8.87 -10.59
CA ILE A 29 -14.03 9.00 -11.27
C ILE A 29 -14.21 10.40 -11.86
N LEU A 30 -13.92 11.45 -11.10
CA LEU A 30 -14.00 12.83 -11.57
C LEU A 30 -13.04 13.09 -12.74
N SER A 31 -11.82 12.52 -12.66
CA SER A 31 -10.84 12.58 -13.74
C SER A 31 -11.35 11.89 -15.01
N ARG A 32 -12.02 10.73 -14.86
CA ARG A 32 -12.63 10.04 -15.99
C ARG A 32 -13.76 10.86 -16.63
N LEU A 33 -14.62 11.47 -15.83
CA LEU A 33 -15.70 12.33 -16.34
C LEU A 33 -15.14 13.52 -17.13
N PHE A 34 -14.06 14.14 -16.65
CA PHE A 34 -13.38 15.21 -17.38
C PHE A 34 -12.88 14.74 -18.75
N PHE A 35 -12.25 13.57 -18.83
CA PHE A 35 -11.77 13.02 -20.10
C PHE A 35 -12.90 12.69 -21.06
N GLU A 36 -14.01 12.12 -20.57
CA GLU A 36 -15.15 11.79 -21.41
C GLU A 36 -15.81 13.04 -22.02
N VAL A 37 -15.99 14.10 -21.22
CA VAL A 37 -16.52 15.39 -21.69
C VAL A 37 -15.57 16.08 -22.67
N SER A 38 -14.26 15.85 -22.53
CA SER A 38 -13.23 16.43 -23.40
C SER A 38 -12.99 15.64 -24.69
N GLY A 39 -13.82 14.64 -25.01
CA GLY A 39 -13.73 13.83 -26.23
C GLY A 39 -12.87 12.56 -26.11
N GLY A 40 -12.53 12.16 -24.89
CA GLY A 40 -11.77 10.95 -24.58
C GLY A 40 -10.29 11.22 -24.32
N ILE A 41 -9.65 10.29 -23.59
CA ILE A 41 -8.25 10.44 -23.15
C ILE A 41 -7.27 10.47 -24.35
N GLU A 42 -7.56 9.71 -25.40
CA GLU A 42 -6.73 9.63 -26.61
C GLU A 42 -6.72 10.94 -27.39
N VAL A 43 -7.90 11.58 -27.52
CA VAL A 43 -8.05 12.86 -28.22
C VAL A 43 -7.35 13.98 -27.46
N VAL A 44 -7.50 14.02 -26.14
CA VAL A 44 -6.89 15.07 -25.32
C VAL A 44 -5.37 14.94 -25.24
N MET A 45 -4.85 13.72 -25.25
CA MET A 45 -3.41 13.44 -25.19
C MET A 45 -2.72 13.41 -26.57
N ALA A 46 -3.48 13.56 -27.67
CA ALA A 46 -2.93 13.61 -29.02
C ALA A 46 -2.12 14.89 -29.26
N ALA A 47 -1.06 14.80 -30.08
CA ALA A 47 -0.13 15.89 -30.37
C ALA A 47 -0.75 17.12 -31.10
N GLY A 48 -2.03 17.04 -31.51
CA GLY A 48 -2.79 18.12 -32.15
C GLY A 48 -3.94 18.67 -31.30
N SER A 49 -4.05 18.29 -30.02
CA SER A 49 -5.10 18.78 -29.13
C SER A 49 -4.86 20.24 -28.72
N ASN A 50 -5.92 20.92 -28.26
CA ASN A 50 -5.79 22.26 -27.70
C ASN A 50 -4.75 22.25 -26.57
N ASN A 51 -3.67 23.02 -26.70
CA ASN A 51 -2.55 23.03 -25.76
C ASN A 51 -2.99 23.13 -24.29
N ILE A 52 -4.03 23.90 -23.98
CA ILE A 52 -4.55 24.07 -22.62
C ILE A 52 -5.20 22.77 -22.10
N THR A 53 -6.05 22.12 -22.88
CA THR A 53 -6.73 20.88 -22.48
C THR A 53 -5.74 19.73 -22.28
N GLY A 54 -4.73 19.63 -23.16
CA GLY A 54 -3.65 18.65 -23.02
C GLY A 54 -2.81 18.87 -21.75
N ILE A 55 -2.49 20.12 -21.40
CA ILE A 55 -1.79 20.45 -20.15
C ILE A 55 -2.62 20.06 -18.92
N ILE A 56 -3.92 20.41 -18.90
CA ILE A 56 -4.82 20.06 -17.79
C ILE A 56 -4.90 18.54 -17.63
N ALA A 57 -5.03 17.80 -18.73
CA ALA A 57 -5.04 16.33 -18.72
C ALA A 57 -3.77 15.72 -18.12
N ALA A 58 -2.60 16.21 -18.56
CA ALA A 58 -1.32 15.77 -18.01
C ALA A 58 -1.21 16.07 -16.50
N MET A 59 -1.68 17.23 -16.06
CA MET A 59 -1.73 17.59 -14.64
C MET A 59 -2.66 16.68 -13.83
N ILE A 60 -3.84 16.33 -14.36
CA ILE A 60 -4.78 15.41 -13.70
C ILE A 60 -4.13 14.03 -13.49
N ILE A 61 -3.50 13.48 -14.55
CA ILE A 61 -2.82 12.18 -14.47
C ILE A 61 -1.67 12.26 -13.45
N PHE A 62 -0.86 13.32 -13.51
CA PHE A 62 0.25 13.51 -12.58
C PHE A 62 -0.21 13.59 -11.13
N VAL A 63 -1.26 14.37 -10.84
CA VAL A 63 -1.85 14.49 -9.50
C VAL A 63 -2.41 13.15 -9.03
N LEU A 64 -3.10 12.39 -9.90
CA LEU A 64 -3.61 11.06 -9.55
C LEU A 64 -2.47 10.10 -9.14
N VAL A 65 -1.40 10.04 -9.94
CA VAL A 65 -0.23 9.20 -9.65
C VAL A 65 0.44 9.61 -8.34
N LEU A 66 0.64 10.92 -8.13
CA LEU A 66 1.16 11.44 -6.86
C LEU A 66 0.26 11.08 -5.68
N PHE A 67 -1.06 11.16 -5.85
CA PHE A 67 -1.99 10.93 -4.75
C PHE A 67 -2.02 9.46 -4.34
N ILE A 68 -1.96 8.53 -5.31
CA ILE A 68 -1.81 7.09 -5.06
C ILE A 68 -0.49 6.81 -4.34
N PHE A 69 0.63 7.40 -4.78
CA PHE A 69 1.93 7.22 -4.13
C PHE A 69 1.93 7.75 -2.69
N CYS A 70 1.40 8.96 -2.48
CA CYS A 70 1.25 9.55 -1.15
C CYS A 70 0.36 8.70 -0.25
N ALA A 71 -0.72 8.11 -0.76
CA ALA A 71 -1.61 7.24 0.01
C ALA A 71 -0.91 5.95 0.44
N ALA A 72 -0.20 5.27 -0.45
CA ALA A 72 0.57 4.08 -0.11
C ALA A 72 1.65 4.37 0.95
N MET A 73 2.39 5.48 0.78
CA MET A 73 3.36 5.95 1.78
C MET A 73 2.67 6.26 3.12
N PHE A 74 1.54 6.97 3.09
CA PHE A 74 0.76 7.30 4.27
C PHE A 74 0.28 6.03 5.00
N THR A 75 -0.26 5.04 4.29
CA THR A 75 -0.69 3.76 4.87
C THR A 75 0.47 3.12 5.64
N SER A 76 1.67 3.02 5.04
CA SER A 76 2.84 2.44 5.68
C SER A 76 3.27 3.19 6.95
N VAL A 77 3.36 4.52 6.89
CA VAL A 77 3.74 5.37 8.01
C VAL A 77 2.69 5.33 9.12
N TYR A 78 1.40 5.34 8.76
CA TYR A 78 0.30 5.29 9.71
C TYR A 78 0.27 3.96 10.47
N ILE A 79 0.52 2.84 9.78
CA ILE A 79 0.67 1.52 10.42
C ILE A 79 1.84 1.53 11.41
N ALA A 80 3.01 2.06 11.02
CA ALA A 80 4.18 2.17 11.91
C ALA A 80 3.87 3.02 13.16
N TYR A 81 3.29 4.20 12.95
CA TYR A 81 2.88 5.12 14.02
C TYR A 81 1.89 4.45 14.97
N ARG A 82 0.92 3.72 14.43
CA ARG A 82 -0.10 3.07 15.25
C ARG A 82 0.49 1.90 16.05
N PHE A 83 1.38 1.12 15.45
CA PHE A 83 2.12 0.07 16.18
C PHE A 83 2.90 0.67 17.34
N TYR A 84 3.66 1.75 17.07
CA TYR A 84 4.37 2.50 18.10
C TYR A 84 3.44 2.94 19.25
N LYS A 85 2.36 3.63 18.91
CA LYS A 85 1.41 4.17 19.88
C LYS A 85 0.73 3.07 20.70
N ASN A 86 0.30 2.00 20.06
CA ASN A 86 -0.48 0.95 20.73
C ASN A 86 0.36 0.03 21.61
N VAL A 87 1.69 -0.01 21.43
CA VAL A 87 2.57 -0.96 22.15
C VAL A 87 3.53 -0.27 23.11
N PHE A 88 4.05 0.92 22.77
CA PHE A 88 5.17 1.57 23.47
C PHE A 88 4.84 2.93 24.12
N THR A 89 3.56 3.32 24.14
CA THR A 89 3.06 4.52 24.84
C THR A 89 2.06 4.13 25.93
N ASP A 90 1.34 5.08 26.53
CA ASP A 90 0.39 4.82 27.62
C ASP A 90 -0.72 3.82 27.21
N GLN A 91 -1.12 3.84 25.93
CA GLN A 91 -2.05 2.84 25.38
C GLN A 91 -1.48 1.42 25.40
N GLY A 92 -0.15 1.30 25.42
CA GLY A 92 0.59 0.05 25.51
C GLY A 92 0.40 -0.69 26.82
N TYR A 93 0.10 0.00 27.93
CA TYR A 93 -0.20 -0.68 29.20
C TYR A 93 -1.40 -1.62 29.04
N LEU A 94 -2.49 -1.14 28.44
CA LEU A 94 -3.65 -1.98 28.16
C LEU A 94 -3.29 -3.12 27.20
N THR A 95 -2.60 -2.82 26.10
CA THR A 95 -2.22 -3.83 25.10
C THR A 95 -1.35 -4.95 25.68
N ASN A 96 -0.39 -4.62 26.56
CA ASN A 96 0.57 -5.57 27.13
C ASN A 96 0.04 -6.32 28.37
N THR A 97 -1.07 -5.85 28.98
CA THR A 97 -1.73 -6.53 30.12
C THR A 97 -2.86 -7.47 29.70
N LEU A 98 -3.23 -7.48 28.41
CA LEU A 98 -4.18 -8.45 27.88
C LEU A 98 -3.66 -9.88 28.10
N PRO A 99 -4.52 -10.87 28.39
CA PRO A 99 -4.13 -12.28 28.58
C PRO A 99 -3.84 -12.96 27.23
N VAL A 100 -2.92 -12.39 26.45
CA VAL A 100 -2.52 -12.79 25.10
C VAL A 100 -1.01 -12.67 24.98
N THR A 101 -0.40 -13.48 24.11
CA THR A 101 1.07 -13.44 23.97
C THR A 101 1.51 -12.25 23.11
N PRO A 102 2.73 -11.72 23.32
CA PRO A 102 3.28 -10.67 22.46
C PRO A 102 3.28 -11.04 20.97
N ALA A 103 3.52 -12.31 20.65
CA ALA A 103 3.45 -12.82 19.29
C ALA A 103 2.04 -12.67 18.69
N GLN A 104 0.98 -12.92 19.46
CA GLN A 104 -0.41 -12.71 18.99
C GLN A 104 -0.71 -11.24 18.72
N ILE A 105 -0.14 -10.32 19.51
CA ILE A 105 -0.27 -8.88 19.29
C ILE A 105 0.41 -8.48 17.97
N ILE A 106 1.65 -8.93 17.76
CA ILE A 106 2.41 -8.64 16.53
C ILE A 106 1.71 -9.22 15.29
N ILE A 107 1.31 -10.49 15.34
CA ILE A 107 0.65 -11.17 14.21
C ILE A 107 -0.68 -10.51 13.88
N SER A 108 -1.52 -10.18 14.86
CA SER A 108 -2.81 -9.54 14.60
C SER A 108 -2.68 -8.16 13.94
N LYS A 109 -1.71 -7.34 14.38
CA LYS A 109 -1.39 -6.06 13.75
C LYS A 109 -0.73 -6.24 12.38
N GLY A 110 0.13 -7.25 12.23
CA GLY A 110 0.79 -7.59 10.97
C GLY A 110 -0.20 -8.02 9.88
N LEU A 111 -1.18 -8.85 10.23
CA LEU A 111 -2.26 -9.26 9.31
C LEU A 111 -3.15 -8.08 8.91
N THR A 112 -3.47 -7.20 9.87
CA THR A 112 -4.25 -5.98 9.60
C THR A 112 -3.51 -5.07 8.61
N ALA A 113 -2.21 -4.86 8.84
CA ALA A 113 -1.34 -4.09 7.96
C ALA A 113 -1.24 -4.71 6.57
N LEU A 114 -1.04 -6.03 6.48
CA LEU A 114 -0.94 -6.76 5.21
C LEU A 114 -2.20 -6.57 4.35
N LEU A 115 -3.38 -6.71 4.95
CA LEU A 115 -4.64 -6.51 4.25
C LEU A 115 -4.81 -5.08 3.75
N TRP A 116 -4.37 -4.09 4.52
CA TRP A 116 -4.40 -2.70 4.09
C TRP A 116 -3.41 -2.41 2.96
N THR A 117 -2.22 -3.02 2.97
CA THR A 117 -1.29 -2.96 1.83
C THR A 117 -1.87 -3.62 0.58
N ILE A 118 -2.61 -4.73 0.72
CA ILE A 118 -3.34 -5.33 -0.41
C ILE A 118 -4.45 -4.40 -0.91
N ILE A 119 -5.16 -3.71 -0.01
CA ILE A 119 -6.17 -2.71 -0.39
C ILE A 119 -5.52 -1.54 -1.15
N ASP A 120 -4.35 -1.06 -0.75
CA ASP A 120 -3.62 -0.01 -1.49
C ASP A 120 -3.40 -0.44 -2.95
N LEU A 121 -2.98 -1.70 -3.19
CA LEU A 121 -2.79 -2.26 -4.53
C LEU A 121 -4.11 -2.36 -5.31
N VAL A 122 -5.19 -2.80 -4.65
CA VAL A 122 -6.52 -2.89 -5.27
C VAL A 122 -7.02 -1.50 -5.65
N VAL A 123 -6.84 -0.49 -4.80
CA VAL A 123 -7.25 0.89 -5.08
C VAL A 123 -6.43 1.49 -6.23
N LEU A 124 -5.12 1.22 -6.29
CA LEU A 124 -4.29 1.59 -7.42
C LEU A 124 -4.84 0.97 -8.72
N GLY A 125 -5.05 -0.35 -8.73
CA GLY A 125 -5.59 -1.05 -9.90
C GLY A 125 -6.96 -0.52 -10.32
N ALA A 126 -7.87 -0.33 -9.36
CA ALA A 126 -9.20 0.22 -9.61
C ALA A 126 -9.14 1.65 -10.16
N SER A 127 -8.26 2.51 -9.63
CA SER A 127 -8.10 3.89 -10.10
C SER A 127 -7.60 3.94 -11.54
N LEU A 128 -6.63 3.09 -11.90
CA LEU A 128 -6.14 2.97 -13.27
C LEU A 128 -7.22 2.41 -14.21
N LEU A 129 -7.97 1.38 -13.77
CA LEU A 129 -9.08 0.84 -14.55
C LEU A 129 -10.15 1.91 -14.79
N ILE A 130 -10.55 2.67 -13.78
CA ILE A 130 -11.53 3.76 -13.94
C ILE A 130 -11.05 4.78 -14.98
N LEU A 131 -9.75 5.12 -14.97
CA LEU A 131 -9.19 6.10 -15.88
C LEU A 131 -9.14 5.59 -17.32
N PHE A 132 -8.59 4.40 -17.52
CA PHE A 132 -8.23 3.86 -18.84
C PHE A 132 -9.25 2.89 -19.43
N ALA A 133 -10.31 2.51 -18.72
CA ALA A 133 -11.32 1.59 -19.25
C ALA A 133 -12.02 2.19 -20.48
N ASN A 134 -11.65 1.74 -21.66
CA ASN A 134 -12.38 1.94 -22.91
C ASN A 134 -12.46 0.60 -23.66
N GLY A 135 -13.24 0.57 -24.75
CA GLY A 135 -13.44 -0.65 -25.54
C GLY A 135 -12.13 -1.25 -26.05
N GLU A 136 -11.21 -0.41 -26.51
CA GLU A 136 -9.89 -0.83 -27.01
C GLU A 136 -9.01 -1.41 -25.90
N PHE A 137 -8.86 -0.72 -24.78
CA PHE A 137 -8.08 -1.19 -23.63
C PHE A 137 -8.64 -2.51 -23.09
N MET A 138 -9.96 -2.65 -22.98
CA MET A 138 -10.58 -3.90 -22.51
C MET A 138 -10.39 -5.05 -23.50
N SER A 139 -10.36 -4.76 -24.81
CA SER A 139 -10.11 -5.76 -25.85
C SER A 139 -8.69 -6.36 -25.76
N VAL A 140 -7.73 -5.60 -25.23
CA VAL A 140 -6.35 -6.07 -24.98
C VAL A 140 -6.21 -6.70 -23.59
N LEU A 141 -6.82 -6.07 -22.57
CA LEU A 141 -6.69 -6.48 -21.17
C LEU A 141 -7.27 -7.87 -20.91
N LEU A 142 -8.50 -8.15 -21.38
CA LEU A 142 -9.18 -9.42 -21.09
C LEU A 142 -8.41 -10.63 -21.64
N PRO A 143 -7.97 -10.64 -22.92
CA PRO A 143 -7.12 -11.71 -23.44
C PRO A 143 -5.77 -11.82 -22.71
N ALA A 144 -5.14 -10.70 -22.37
CA ALA A 144 -3.88 -10.70 -21.62
C ALA A 144 -4.03 -11.36 -20.23
N LEU A 145 -5.15 -11.10 -19.54
CA LEU A 145 -5.47 -11.76 -18.27
C LEU A 145 -5.68 -13.27 -18.46
N GLY A 146 -6.38 -13.70 -19.52
CA GLY A 146 -6.55 -15.12 -19.84
C GLY A 146 -5.22 -15.83 -20.15
N GLN A 147 -4.32 -15.16 -20.87
CA GLN A 147 -2.98 -15.66 -21.14
C GLN A 147 -2.15 -15.78 -19.86
N LEU A 148 -2.26 -14.82 -18.93
CA LEU A 148 -1.59 -14.88 -17.63
C LEU A 148 -1.96 -16.18 -16.88
N PHE A 149 -3.25 -16.52 -16.79
CA PHE A 149 -3.68 -17.77 -16.14
C PHE A 149 -3.15 -19.02 -16.84
N THR A 150 -3.04 -18.97 -18.17
CA THR A 150 -2.46 -20.07 -18.95
C THR A 150 -0.98 -20.24 -18.62
N TYR A 151 -0.22 -19.14 -18.55
CA TYR A 151 1.19 -19.17 -18.18
C TYR A 151 1.42 -19.59 -16.73
N LEU A 152 0.55 -19.20 -15.79
CA LEU A 152 0.64 -19.64 -14.40
C LEU A 152 0.57 -21.17 -14.26
N ASN A 153 -0.24 -21.83 -15.09
CA ASN A 153 -0.37 -23.29 -15.10
C ASN A 153 0.83 -24.00 -15.72
N THR A 154 1.63 -23.32 -16.55
CA THR A 154 2.82 -23.90 -17.20
C THR A 154 4.13 -23.54 -16.49
N LEU A 155 4.05 -22.82 -15.36
CA LEU A 155 5.22 -22.42 -14.60
C LEU A 155 6.02 -23.63 -14.07
N PRO A 156 7.35 -23.65 -14.24
CA PRO A 156 8.22 -24.63 -13.59
C PRO A 156 8.07 -24.65 -12.07
N ALA A 157 8.32 -25.80 -11.43
CA ALA A 157 8.19 -25.96 -9.98
C ALA A 157 8.95 -24.90 -9.15
N PHE A 158 10.13 -24.47 -9.60
CA PHE A 158 10.90 -23.41 -8.94
C PHE A 158 10.19 -22.04 -8.94
N CYS A 159 9.37 -21.72 -9.95
CA CYS A 159 8.63 -20.47 -10.01
C CYS A 159 7.55 -20.38 -8.92
N TRP A 160 7.02 -21.51 -8.45
CA TRP A 160 6.10 -21.53 -7.31
C TRP A 160 6.77 -21.11 -6.01
N ILE A 161 8.06 -21.44 -5.83
CA ILE A 161 8.86 -20.98 -4.68
C ILE A 161 9.02 -19.46 -4.75
N LEU A 162 9.36 -18.92 -5.93
CA LEU A 162 9.45 -17.47 -6.13
C LEU A 162 8.12 -16.75 -5.85
N LEU A 163 6.99 -17.34 -6.30
CA LEU A 163 5.66 -16.79 -6.04
C LEU A 163 5.37 -16.71 -4.53
N ILE A 164 5.69 -17.77 -3.78
CA ILE A 164 5.54 -17.77 -2.31
C ILE A 164 6.42 -16.69 -1.68
N MET A 165 7.66 -16.50 -2.15
CA MET A 165 8.54 -15.43 -1.64
C MET A 165 7.97 -14.04 -1.91
N ILE A 166 7.42 -13.80 -3.11
CA ILE A 166 6.77 -12.53 -3.46
C ILE A 166 5.57 -12.28 -2.54
N LEU A 167 4.72 -13.30 -2.33
CA LEU A 167 3.54 -13.20 -1.48
C LEU A 167 3.89 -12.97 0.00
N LEU A 168 5.01 -13.54 0.48
CA LEU A 168 5.47 -13.36 1.86
C LEU A 168 6.22 -12.03 2.07
N SER A 169 6.77 -11.45 1.01
CA SER A 169 7.58 -10.21 1.07
C SER A 169 6.90 -9.02 1.76
N PRO A 170 5.62 -8.65 1.50
CA PRO A 170 5.00 -7.53 2.21
C PRO A 170 4.84 -7.79 3.70
N PHE A 171 4.56 -9.05 4.09
CA PHE A 171 4.46 -9.41 5.50
C PHE A 171 5.81 -9.25 6.20
N LEU A 172 6.91 -9.69 5.57
CA LEU A 172 8.26 -9.49 6.09
C LEU A 172 8.63 -8.01 6.22
N MET A 173 8.25 -7.17 5.24
CA MET A 173 8.46 -5.73 5.29
C MET A 173 7.76 -5.08 6.51
N ILE A 174 6.52 -5.50 6.80
CA ILE A 174 5.77 -5.02 7.96
C ILE A 174 6.42 -5.44 9.28
N ILE A 175 6.83 -6.70 9.41
CA ILE A 175 7.53 -7.18 10.62
C ILE A 175 8.86 -6.45 10.80
N HIS A 176 9.58 -6.20 9.71
CA HIS A 176 10.82 -5.44 9.75
C HIS A 176 10.62 -4.00 10.21
N MET A 177 9.56 -3.34 9.73
CA MET A 177 9.15 -2.02 10.19
C MET A 177 8.82 -2.03 11.69
N TYR A 178 8.09 -3.03 12.19
CA TYR A 178 7.82 -3.20 13.62
C TYR A 178 9.07 -3.41 14.45
N PHE A 179 10.04 -4.18 13.93
CA PHE A 179 11.35 -4.35 14.57
C PHE A 179 12.08 -3.01 14.71
N CYS A 180 12.15 -2.21 13.63
CA CYS A 180 12.78 -0.89 13.66
C CYS A 180 12.10 0.04 14.68
N VAL A 181 10.76 0.03 14.73
CA VAL A 181 9.99 0.79 15.71
C VAL A 181 10.25 0.31 17.14
N ALA A 182 10.32 -1.00 17.37
CA ALA A 182 10.58 -1.57 18.69
C ALA A 182 11.96 -1.17 19.21
N VAL A 183 13.02 -1.34 18.40
CA VAL A 183 14.39 -0.93 18.77
C VAL A 183 14.48 0.59 18.92
N GLY A 184 13.88 1.34 17.99
CA GLY A 184 13.84 2.80 18.05
C GLY A 184 13.16 3.36 19.29
N SER A 185 12.15 2.65 19.81
CA SER A 185 11.41 3.05 21.03
C SER A 185 12.25 3.00 22.31
N LEU A 186 13.41 2.34 22.29
CA LEU A 186 14.37 2.30 23.39
C LEU A 186 15.18 3.60 23.50
N VAL A 187 15.23 4.41 22.44
CA VAL A 187 15.95 5.69 22.45
C VAL A 187 15.18 6.70 23.31
N PRO A 188 15.81 7.30 24.33
CA PRO A 188 15.17 8.30 25.17
C PRO A 188 14.83 9.56 24.35
N ASN A 189 13.67 10.17 24.64
CA ASN A 189 13.15 11.43 24.07
C ASN A 189 12.86 11.46 22.55
N HIS A 190 13.56 10.68 21.72
CA HIS A 190 13.48 10.73 20.26
C HIS A 190 13.13 9.38 19.63
N LYS A 191 12.13 8.70 20.19
CA LYS A 191 11.72 7.33 19.82
C LYS A 191 11.44 7.13 18.31
N ILE A 192 10.84 8.12 17.65
CA ILE A 192 10.55 8.08 16.20
C ILE A 192 11.84 8.23 15.38
N LEU A 193 12.72 9.19 15.74
CA LEU A 193 14.02 9.35 15.07
C LEU A 193 14.92 8.14 15.31
N GLY A 194 14.83 7.52 16.49
CA GLY A 194 15.49 6.25 16.80
C GLY A 194 15.07 5.14 15.83
N ALA A 195 13.77 5.01 15.54
CA ALA A 195 13.27 4.01 14.60
C ALA A 195 13.78 4.22 13.18
N ILE A 196 13.84 5.49 12.74
CA ILE A 196 14.42 5.87 11.44
C ILE A 196 15.93 5.56 11.41
N GLY A 197 16.66 5.88 12.48
CA GLY A 197 18.08 5.58 12.61
C GLY A 197 18.38 4.08 12.51
N VAL A 198 17.59 3.24 13.17
CA VAL A 198 17.73 1.78 13.10
C VAL A 198 17.53 1.26 11.68
N TYR A 199 16.53 1.79 10.96
CA TYR A 199 16.28 1.41 9.57
C TYR A 199 17.48 1.74 8.66
N ILE A 200 18.07 2.94 8.82
CA ILE A 200 19.24 3.37 8.05
C ILE A 200 20.47 2.52 8.37
N ILE A 201 20.75 2.25 9.65
CA ILE A 201 21.91 1.45 10.08
C ILE A 201 21.83 0.04 9.51
N LYS A 202 20.67 -0.61 9.63
CA LYS A 202 20.48 -1.95 9.08
C LYS A 202 20.72 -1.99 7.57
N ASN A 203 20.19 -1.01 6.82
CA ASN A 203 20.36 -1.01 5.37
C ASN A 203 21.84 -0.86 4.97
N ASN A 204 22.61 -0.07 5.72
CA ASN A 204 24.06 0.05 5.52
C ASN A 204 24.82 -1.24 5.85
N ILE A 205 24.47 -1.93 6.94
CA ILE A 205 25.11 -3.19 7.32
C ILE A 205 24.84 -4.27 6.25
N PHE A 206 23.60 -4.36 5.79
CA PHE A 206 23.22 -5.33 4.74
C PHE A 206 23.95 -5.06 3.42
N TYR A 207 24.08 -3.78 3.03
CA TYR A 207 24.82 -3.41 1.83
C TYR A 207 26.29 -3.84 1.92
N ARG A 208 26.92 -3.70 3.10
CA ARG A 208 28.32 -4.06 3.32
C ARG A 208 28.58 -5.57 3.43
N SER A 209 27.56 -6.38 3.72
CA SER A 209 27.68 -7.85 3.75
C SER A 209 27.46 -8.53 2.40
N THR A 210 27.02 -7.79 1.38
CA THR A 210 26.70 -8.33 0.04
C THR A 210 27.77 -7.97 -1.01
N ILE A 211 28.83 -7.27 -0.59
CA ILE A 211 30.05 -6.95 -1.36
C ILE A 211 31.18 -7.80 -0.80
#